data_AF-A0A5V6PZ27-F1
#
_entry.id   AF-A0A5V6PZ27-F1
#
_cell.length_a   1.000
_cell.length_b   1.000
_cell.length_c   1.000
_cell.angle_alpha   90.00
_cell.angle_beta   90.00
_cell.angle_gamma   90.00
#
_symmetry.space_group_name_H-M   'P 1'
#
loop_
_entity.id
_entity.type
_entity.pdbx_description
1 polymer ?
#
loop_
_entity_poly.entity_id
_entity_poly.type
_entity_poly.pdbx_seq_one_letter_code
_entity_poly.pdbx_strand_id
1 'polypeptide(L)'
;MLMLNIKIAQYVIEQFTREEYDNLGLLADRLNKQFSSLPAACKKQGVRRTPEEVEAWVLQHLKEVPDTSASRALRVFRDSGNSFEEKRFRALFHTVQLRNQ
;
A
#
# COMPACT_ATOMS: atom_id res chain seq x y z
N MET A 1 5.10 5.62 8.10
CA MET A 1 4.93 4.16 8.28
C MET A 1 4.60 3.76 9.73
N LEU A 2 4.12 4.68 10.59
CA LEU A 2 3.74 4.36 11.98
C LEU A 2 2.29 3.87 12.12
N MET A 3 1.41 4.31 11.22
CA MET A 3 -0.04 4.15 11.35
C MET A 3 -0.55 2.71 11.17
N LEU A 4 0.14 1.89 10.36
CA LEU A 4 -0.21 0.47 10.18
C LEU A 4 0.08 -0.33 11.47
N ASN A 5 1.23 -0.07 12.11
CA ASN A 5 1.61 -0.72 13.36
C ASN A 5 0.67 -0.31 14.51
N ILE A 6 0.23 0.95 14.57
CA ILE A 6 -0.71 1.42 15.60
C ILE A 6 -2.08 0.74 15.45
N LYS A 7 -2.62 0.64 14.22
CA LYS A 7 -3.91 -0.02 13.99
C LYS A 7 -3.86 -1.51 14.33
N ILE A 8 -2.76 -2.18 14.02
CA ILE A 8 -2.56 -3.59 14.39
C ILE A 8 -2.49 -3.74 15.91
N ALA A 9 -1.75 -2.88 16.61
CA ALA A 9 -1.68 -2.90 18.06
C ALA A 9 -3.05 -2.66 18.71
N GLN A 10 -3.82 -1.69 18.21
CA GLN A 10 -5.18 -1.42 18.67
C GLN A 10 -6.10 -2.64 18.47
N TYR A 11 -6.04 -3.26 17.29
CA TYR A 11 -6.81 -4.48 17.01
C TYR A 11 -6.43 -5.61 17.98
N VAL A 12 -5.15 -5.84 18.23
CA VAL A 12 -4.69 -6.86 19.19
C VAL A 12 -5.22 -6.59 20.59
N ILE A 13 -5.15 -5.34 21.06
CA ILE A 13 -5.67 -4.95 22.38
C ILE A 13 -7.19 -5.15 22.44
N GLU A 14 -7.92 -4.73 21.41
CA GLU A 14 -9.38 -4.88 21.33
C GLU A 14 -9.81 -6.36 21.34
N GLN A 15 -9.14 -7.21 20.56
CA GLN A 15 -9.43 -8.65 20.55
C GLN A 15 -9.07 -9.33 21.87
N PHE A 16 -7.97 -8.91 22.50
CA PHE A 16 -7.54 -9.42 23.79
C PHE A 16 -8.58 -9.13 24.88
N THR A 17 -9.07 -7.89 24.94
CA THR A 17 -10.05 -7.46 25.97
C THR A 17 -11.45 -7.96 25.67
N ARG A 18 -11.91 -7.93 24.41
CA ARG A 18 -13.27 -8.32 24.02
C ARG A 18 -13.55 -9.80 24.22
N GLU A 19 -12.55 -10.65 23.98
CA GLU A 19 -12.68 -12.10 24.13
C GLU A 19 -12.09 -12.62 25.46
N GLU A 20 -11.76 -11.69 26.38
CA GLU A 20 -11.36 -12.00 27.75
C GLU A 20 -10.23 -13.03 27.83
N TYR A 21 -9.22 -12.90 26.97
CA TYR A 21 -8.10 -13.83 26.96
C TYR A 21 -7.28 -13.71 28.25
N ASP A 22 -6.97 -14.85 28.89
CA ASP A 22 -6.14 -14.90 30.09
C ASP A 22 -4.67 -14.52 29.83
N ASN A 23 -4.18 -14.80 28.62
CA ASN A 23 -2.82 -14.48 28.21
C ASN A 23 -2.69 -14.27 26.71
N LEU A 24 -1.69 -13.48 26.32
CA LEU A 24 -1.44 -13.11 24.92
C LEU A 24 -1.08 -14.30 24.03
N GLY A 25 -0.58 -15.40 24.61
CA GLY A 25 -0.26 -16.62 23.87
C GLY A 25 -1.49 -17.27 23.23
N LEU A 26 -2.61 -17.31 23.95
CA LEU A 26 -3.88 -17.86 23.42
C LEU A 26 -4.41 -17.03 22.24
N LEU A 27 -4.33 -15.70 22.35
CA LEU A 27 -4.68 -14.82 21.25
C LEU A 27 -3.73 -15.02 20.05
N ALA A 28 -2.43 -15.15 20.31
CA ALA A 28 -1.44 -15.41 19.26
C ALA A 28 -1.71 -16.73 18.53
N ASP A 29 -2.04 -17.81 19.24
CA ASP A 29 -2.36 -19.10 18.65
C ASP A 29 -3.61 -19.05 17.76
N ARG A 30 -4.66 -18.35 18.21
CA ARG A 30 -5.86 -18.15 17.38
C ARG A 30 -5.53 -17.34 16.13
N LEU A 31 -4.84 -16.21 16.28
CA LEU A 31 -4.46 -15.37 15.14
C LEU A 31 -3.58 -16.15 14.16
N ASN A 32 -2.65 -16.97 14.64
CA ASN A 32 -1.84 -17.85 13.81
C ASN A 32 -2.68 -18.86 13.03
N LYS A 33 -3.67 -19.51 13.67
CA LYS A 33 -4.61 -20.43 12.99
C LYS A 33 -5.47 -19.70 11.95
N GLN A 34 -5.89 -18.48 12.24
CA GLN A 34 -6.71 -17.69 11.33
C GLN A 34 -5.87 -17.23 10.13
N PHE A 35 -4.65 -16.74 10.37
CA PHE A 35 -3.78 -16.22 9.31
C PHE A 35 -3.10 -17.32 8.49
N SER A 36 -2.87 -18.50 9.04
CA SER A 36 -2.36 -19.65 8.27
C SER A 36 -3.35 -20.17 7.23
N SER A 37 -4.64 -19.88 7.41
CA SER A 37 -5.69 -20.17 6.41
C SER A 37 -5.77 -19.13 5.29
N LEU A 38 -5.11 -17.98 5.46
CA LEU A 38 -5.09 -16.94 4.43
C LEU A 38 -4.19 -17.38 3.27
N PRO A 39 -4.60 -17.13 2.01
CA PRO A 39 -3.74 -17.39 0.87
C PRO A 39 -2.43 -16.62 1.04
N ALA A 40 -1.31 -17.28 0.73
CA ALA A 40 -0.02 -16.62 0.69
C ALA A 40 -0.15 -15.37 -0.18
N ALA A 41 0.35 -14.23 0.31
CA ALA A 41 0.31 -12.99 -0.42
C ALA A 41 0.97 -13.22 -1.79
N CYS A 42 0.15 -13.30 -2.84
CA CYS A 42 0.64 -13.42 -4.19
C CYS A 42 1.31 -12.09 -4.48
N LYS A 43 2.65 -12.05 -4.40
CA LYS A 43 3.44 -10.92 -4.87
C LYS A 43 3.22 -10.88 -6.38
N LYS A 44 2.19 -10.16 -6.82
CA LYS A 44 2.04 -9.76 -8.21
C LYS A 44 3.31 -8.96 -8.53
N GLN A 45 4.28 -9.60 -9.18
CA GLN A 45 5.41 -8.89 -9.74
C GLN A 45 4.84 -8.00 -10.83
N GLY A 46 4.67 -6.72 -10.53
CA GLY A 46 4.23 -5.76 -11.53
C GLY A 46 5.25 -5.71 -12.66
N VAL A 47 4.77 -5.49 -13.88
CA VAL A 47 5.62 -5.30 -15.05
C VAL A 47 6.48 -4.07 -14.83
N ARG A 48 7.81 -4.22 -14.92
CA ARG A 48 8.74 -3.09 -14.78
C ARG A 48 8.53 -2.14 -15.94
N ARG A 49 8.19 -0.89 -15.64
CA ARG A 49 7.99 0.17 -16.64
C ARG A 49 9.20 1.06 -16.80
N THR A 50 9.35 1.67 -17.97
CA THR A 50 10.36 2.69 -18.23
C THR A 50 9.93 4.04 -17.65
N PRO A 51 10.86 4.98 -17.44
CA PRO A 51 10.52 6.33 -16.98
C PRO A 51 9.51 7.05 -17.88
N GLU A 52 9.62 6.85 -19.19
CA GLU A 52 8.76 7.49 -20.20
C GLU A 52 7.32 6.95 -20.13
N GLU A 53 7.17 5.63 -19.96
CA GLU A 53 5.86 5.00 -19.73
C GLU A 53 5.21 5.51 -18.43
N VAL A 54 6.02 5.69 -17.38
CA VAL A 54 5.54 6.21 -16.09
C VAL A 54 5.13 7.68 -16.22
N GLU A 55 5.90 8.50 -16.93
CA GLU A 55 5.58 9.92 -17.16
C GLU A 55 4.26 10.06 -17.93
N ALA A 56 4.07 9.30 -19.00
CA ALA A 56 2.82 9.25 -19.77
C ALA A 56 1.63 8.82 -18.89
N TRP A 57 1.83 7.80 -18.04
CA TRP A 57 0.80 7.35 -17.11
C TRP A 57 0.44 8.42 -16.08
N VAL A 58 1.43 9.09 -15.49
CA VAL A 58 1.20 10.15 -14.49
C VAL A 58 0.45 11.33 -15.12
N LEU A 59 0.83 11.74 -16.33
CA LEU A 59 0.12 12.79 -17.07
C LEU A 59 -1.36 12.47 -17.25
N GLN A 60 -1.67 11.23 -17.65
CA GLN A 60 -3.05 10.79 -17.79
C GLN A 60 -3.78 10.74 -16.44
N HIS A 61 -3.13 10.20 -15.41
CA HIS A 61 -3.71 10.08 -14.08
C HIS A 61 -4.03 11.44 -13.45
N LEU A 62 -3.17 12.44 -13.63
CA LEU A 62 -3.41 13.81 -13.14
C LEU A 62 -4.54 14.52 -13.87
N LYS A 63 -4.81 14.20 -15.14
CA LYS A 63 -5.99 14.73 -15.85
C LYS A 63 -7.29 14.19 -15.28
N GLU A 64 -7.30 12.93 -14.86
CA GLU A 64 -8.46 12.27 -14.28
C GLU A 64 -8.65 12.64 -12.80
N VAL A 65 -7.56 12.76 -12.05
CA VAL A 65 -7.57 13.05 -10.60
C VAL A 65 -6.47 14.08 -10.26
N PRO A 66 -6.73 15.39 -10.49
CA PRO A 66 -5.72 16.44 -10.36
C PRO A 66 -5.17 16.63 -8.93
N ASP A 67 -5.99 16.41 -7.91
CA ASP A 67 -5.61 16.61 -6.49
C ASP A 67 -5.09 15.34 -5.80
N THR A 68 -4.62 14.36 -6.57
CA THR A 68 -4.05 13.12 -6.00
C THR A 68 -2.64 13.33 -5.45
N SER A 69 -2.28 12.58 -4.40
CA SER A 69 -0.90 12.58 -3.89
C SER A 69 -0.04 11.56 -4.62
N ALA A 70 1.27 11.81 -4.71
CA ALA A 70 2.23 10.90 -5.33
C ALA A 70 2.14 9.47 -4.75
N SER A 71 1.89 9.33 -3.45
CA SER A 71 1.72 8.03 -2.79
C SER A 71 0.42 7.32 -3.20
N ARG A 72 -0.67 8.06 -3.39
CA ARG A 72 -1.95 7.49 -3.85
C ARG A 72 -1.85 7.08 -5.32
N ALA A 73 -1.27 7.93 -6.16
CA ALA A 73 -0.99 7.62 -7.56
C ALA A 73 -0.10 6.37 -7.71
N LEU A 74 0.99 6.27 -6.94
CA LEU A 74 1.87 5.08 -6.96
C LEU A 74 1.13 3.79 -6.57
N ARG A 75 0.18 3.88 -5.63
CA ARG A 75 -0.63 2.72 -5.25
C ARG A 75 -1.51 2.28 -6.44
N VAL A 76 -2.24 3.19 -7.05
CA VAL A 76 -3.08 2.90 -8.22
C VAL A 76 -2.24 2.30 -9.37
N PHE A 77 -1.07 2.88 -9.63
CA PHE A 77 -0.13 2.38 -10.64
C PHE A 77 0.34 0.94 -10.37
N ARG A 78 0.57 0.57 -9.10
CA ARG A 78 0.96 -0.79 -8.71
C ARG A 78 -0.21 -1.76 -8.72
N ASP A 79 -1.37 -1.31 -8.27
CA ASP A 79 -2.60 -2.11 -8.25
C ASP A 79 -3.05 -2.47 -9.68
N SER A 80 -2.73 -1.64 -10.67
CA SER A 80 -2.92 -1.94 -12.10
C SER A 80 -1.86 -2.88 -12.69
N GLY A 81 -0.97 -3.46 -11.87
CA GLY A 81 0.02 -4.45 -12.31
C GLY A 81 1.33 -3.89 -12.83
N ASN A 82 1.66 -2.61 -12.58
CA ASN A 82 2.95 -2.02 -12.96
C ASN A 82 3.93 -1.97 -11.78
N SER A 83 5.22 -1.91 -12.09
CA SER A 83 6.30 -1.79 -11.11
C SER A 83 7.28 -0.68 -11.48
N PHE A 84 7.61 0.14 -10.49
CA PHE A 84 8.61 1.20 -10.60
C PHE A 84 9.15 1.56 -9.20
N GLU A 85 10.37 2.12 -9.18
CA GLU A 85 11.02 2.55 -7.95
C GLU A 85 10.30 3.74 -7.33
N GLU A 86 10.01 3.66 -6.03
CA GLU A 86 9.22 4.68 -5.34
C GLU A 86 9.84 6.07 -5.39
N LYS A 87 11.16 6.18 -5.13
CA LYS A 87 11.87 7.46 -5.15
C LYS A 87 11.79 8.12 -6.53
N ARG A 88 12.01 7.34 -7.59
CA ARG A 88 11.97 7.81 -8.98
C ARG A 88 10.55 8.17 -9.41
N PHE A 89 9.56 7.37 -9.00
CA PHE A 89 8.15 7.67 -9.26
C PHE A 89 7.76 9.04 -8.68
N ARG A 90 8.10 9.28 -7.41
CA ARG A 90 7.77 10.57 -6.75
C ARG A 90 8.42 11.75 -7.46
N ALA A 91 9.69 11.62 -7.87
CA ALA A 91 10.40 12.66 -8.61
C ALA A 91 9.72 12.98 -9.96
N LEU A 92 9.35 11.94 -10.72
CA LEU A 92 8.60 12.09 -11.97
C LEU A 92 7.23 12.73 -11.72
N PHE A 93 6.51 12.27 -10.69
CA PHE A 93 5.20 12.79 -10.34
C PHE A 93 5.21 14.29 -10.08
N HIS A 94 6.15 14.77 -9.25
CA HIS A 94 6.27 16.20 -8.95
C HIS A 94 6.71 17.01 -10.18
N THR A 95 7.63 16.47 -10.99
CA THR A 95 8.04 17.12 -12.24
C THR A 95 6.86 17.32 -13.19
N VAL A 96 6.03 16.29 -13.36
CA VAL A 96 4.83 16.37 -14.20
C VAL A 96 3.80 17.33 -13.61
N GLN A 97 3.56 17.27 -12.31
CA GLN A 97 2.60 18.13 -11.63
C GLN A 97 2.96 19.62 -11.79
N LEU A 98 4.24 19.98 -11.63
CA LEU A 98 4.73 21.35 -11.83
C LEU A 98 4.62 21.83 -13.28
N ARG A 99 4.78 20.94 -14.27
CA ARG A 99 4.64 21.27 -15.70
C ARG A 99 3.19 21.48 -16.14
N ASN A 100 2.20 21.02 -15.35
CA ASN A 100 0.77 21.11 -15.67
C ASN A 100 0.01 22.11 -14.77
N GLN A 101 0.73 22.90 -13.98
CA GLN A 101 0.19 24.10 -13.30
C GLN A 101 0.34 25.31 -14.21
#